data_AF-R5ITM6-F1
#
_entry.id   AF-R5ITM6-F1
#
_cell.length_a   1.000
_cell.length_b   1.000
_cell.length_c   1.000
_cell.angle_alpha   90.00
_cell.angle_beta   90.00
_cell.angle_gamma   90.00
#
_symmetry.space_group_name_H-M   'P 1'
#
loop_
_entity.id
_entity.type
_entity.pdbx_description
1 polymer ?
#
loop_
_entity_poly.entity_id
_entity_poly.type
_entity_poly.pdbx_seq_one_letter_code
_entity_poly.pdbx_strand_id
1 'polypeptide(L)'
;MNQDTHLYIEANQKHGRGYQVHIVIDGIVDSTMADEPFSLYDALGGAQFTLEAVNKERGTNYLLPDVLLVSREAAMAERQTDFLSAKLLRENSSKTGPWLTIREKQRPEGCITACEAICLAYAAAREDHKAKGNHVCMAFCRHLASKRYGGNASELYNTLMRQPTTDMGYAWIRRAFQAVDIGAAEIQQWFAAE
;
A
#
# COMPACT_ATOMS: atom_id res chain seq x y z
N MET A 1 -9.62 -23.44 -19.52
CA MET A 1 -8.16 -23.52 -19.38
C MET A 1 -7.77 -22.41 -18.43
N ASN A 2 -7.10 -22.71 -17.32
CA ASN A 2 -6.47 -21.66 -16.52
C ASN A 2 -5.29 -21.16 -17.35
N GLN A 3 -5.40 -19.95 -17.86
CA GLN A 3 -4.34 -19.30 -18.59
C GLN A 3 -3.50 -18.55 -17.55
N ASP A 4 -2.26 -19.00 -17.39
CA ASP A 4 -1.37 -18.44 -16.38
C ASP A 4 -0.83 -17.11 -16.91
N THR A 5 -1.37 -16.03 -16.34
CA THR A 5 -0.87 -14.67 -16.58
C THR A 5 0.19 -14.38 -15.54
N HIS A 6 1.39 -14.04 -16.00
CA HIS A 6 2.50 -13.62 -15.15
C HIS A 6 2.92 -12.20 -15.49
N LEU A 7 3.35 -11.48 -14.47
CA LEU A 7 3.84 -10.12 -14.60
C LEU A 7 5.22 -10.01 -13.97
N TYR A 8 6.17 -9.60 -14.79
CA TYR A 8 7.56 -9.40 -14.40
C TYR A 8 7.94 -7.94 -14.61
N ILE A 9 8.61 -7.35 -13.63
CA ILE A 9 9.16 -6.01 -13.69
C ILE A 9 10.67 -6.13 -13.61
N GLU A 10 11.37 -5.64 -14.63
CA GLU A 10 12.83 -5.72 -14.73
C GLU A 10 13.44 -4.35 -14.94
N ALA A 11 14.77 -4.28 -14.92
CA ALA A 11 15.49 -3.07 -15.26
C ALA A 11 15.20 -2.70 -16.71
N ASN A 12 14.92 -1.42 -16.97
CA ASN A 12 14.72 -0.94 -18.32
C ASN A 12 16.04 -1.02 -19.09
N GLN A 13 16.13 -1.95 -20.04
CA GLN A 13 17.37 -2.19 -20.79
C GLN A 13 17.69 -1.05 -21.75
N LYS A 14 16.66 -0.35 -22.24
CA LYS A 14 16.81 0.74 -23.21
C LYS A 14 17.41 1.99 -22.57
N HIS A 15 16.98 2.31 -21.35
CA HIS A 15 17.38 3.55 -20.67
C HIS A 15 18.49 3.35 -19.63
N GLY A 16 18.83 2.10 -19.29
CA GLY A 16 19.85 1.78 -18.30
C GLY A 16 19.49 2.18 -16.86
N ARG A 17 18.26 2.64 -16.63
CA ARG A 17 17.68 3.03 -15.35
C ARG A 17 16.16 2.89 -15.40
N GLY A 18 15.53 2.83 -14.24
CA GLY A 18 14.09 2.64 -14.10
C GLY A 18 13.66 1.24 -14.53
N TYR A 19 12.35 1.06 -14.63
CA TYR A 19 11.74 -0.24 -14.84
C TYR A 19 11.13 -0.39 -16.23
N GLN A 20 11.05 -1.65 -16.67
CA GLN A 20 10.19 -2.09 -17.76
C GLN A 20 9.26 -3.20 -17.25
N VAL A 21 8.06 -3.27 -17.80
CA VAL A 21 7.03 -4.25 -17.40
C VAL A 21 6.82 -5.24 -18.52
N HIS A 22 6.83 -6.53 -18.19
CA HIS A 22 6.50 -7.61 -19.09
C HIS A 22 5.21 -8.28 -18.66
N ILE A 23 4.24 -8.34 -19.58
CA ILE A 23 3.03 -9.13 -19.43
C ILE A 23 3.24 -10.43 -20.20
N VAL A 24 3.19 -11.55 -19.48
CA VAL A 24 3.40 -12.89 -20.03
C VAL A 24 2.10 -13.66 -19.90
N ILE A 25 1.57 -14.16 -21.01
CA ILE A 25 0.33 -14.95 -21.05
C ILE A 25 0.69 -16.29 -21.68
N ASP A 26 0.34 -17.38 -20.98
CA ASP A 26 0.62 -18.76 -21.43
C ASP A 26 2.12 -18.99 -21.72
N GLY A 27 2.99 -18.32 -20.94
CA GLY A 27 4.45 -18.41 -21.08
C GLY A 27 5.07 -17.58 -22.21
N ILE A 28 4.27 -16.81 -22.95
CA ILE A 28 4.73 -15.94 -24.04
C ILE A 28 4.64 -14.49 -23.60
N VAL A 29 5.73 -13.72 -23.80
CA VAL A 29 5.71 -12.27 -23.58
C VAL A 29 4.77 -11.64 -24.60
N ASP A 30 3.64 -11.14 -24.12
CA ASP A 30 2.57 -10.58 -24.92
C ASP A 30 2.81 -9.10 -25.23
N SER A 31 3.19 -8.37 -24.17
CA SER A 31 3.42 -6.94 -24.23
C SER A 31 4.55 -6.55 -23.28
N THR A 32 5.32 -5.55 -23.69
CA THR A 32 6.39 -4.97 -22.89
C THR A 32 6.25 -3.45 -22.87
N MET A 33 6.16 -2.89 -21.67
CA MET A 33 6.11 -1.45 -21.45
C MET A 33 7.51 -0.98 -21.02
N ALA A 34 8.25 -0.37 -21.96
CA ALA A 34 9.66 0.03 -21.75
C ALA A 34 9.99 1.43 -22.30
N ASP A 35 8.98 2.20 -22.71
CA ASP A 35 9.18 3.46 -23.44
C ASP A 35 9.86 4.54 -22.60
N GLU A 36 9.57 4.56 -21.30
CA GLU A 36 10.15 5.48 -20.32
C GLU A 36 10.89 4.70 -19.22
N PRO A 37 11.89 5.30 -18.57
CA PRO A 37 12.49 4.74 -17.36
C PRO A 37 11.52 4.87 -16.18
N PHE A 38 10.50 4.02 -16.13
CA PHE A 38 9.42 4.09 -15.15
C PHE A 38 9.96 3.98 -13.72
N SER A 39 9.36 4.71 -12.78
CA SER A 39 9.49 4.36 -11.36
C SER A 39 8.77 3.04 -11.10
N LEU A 40 9.04 2.39 -9.96
CA LEU A 40 8.32 1.18 -9.58
C LEU A 40 6.82 1.47 -9.41
N TYR A 41 6.46 2.69 -9.00
CA TYR A 41 5.05 3.11 -8.91
C TYR A 41 4.40 3.14 -10.30
N ASP A 42 5.06 3.79 -11.27
CA ASP A 42 4.52 3.94 -12.63
C ASP A 42 4.46 2.60 -13.35
N ALA A 43 5.45 1.73 -13.12
CA ALA A 43 5.46 0.37 -13.63
C ALA A 43 4.26 -0.45 -13.10
N LEU A 44 3.96 -0.36 -11.80
CA LEU A 44 2.81 -1.04 -11.21
C LEU A 44 1.48 -0.47 -11.72
N GLY A 45 1.34 0.85 -11.78
CA GLY A 45 0.14 1.51 -12.29
C GLY A 45 -0.11 1.24 -13.78
N GLY A 46 0.96 1.26 -14.59
CA GLY A 46 0.88 1.01 -16.02
C GLY A 46 0.54 -0.44 -16.37
N ALA A 47 0.93 -1.39 -15.52
CA ALA A 47 0.70 -2.81 -15.80
C ALA A 47 -0.78 -3.20 -15.93
N GLN A 48 -1.66 -2.60 -15.12
CA GLN A 48 -3.12 -2.80 -15.24
C GLN A 48 -3.63 -2.29 -16.59
N PHE A 49 -3.23 -1.07 -16.98
CA PHE A 49 -3.65 -0.48 -18.25
C PHE A 49 -3.12 -1.28 -19.45
N THR A 50 -1.90 -1.79 -19.38
CA THR A 50 -1.34 -2.63 -20.44
C THR A 50 -2.09 -3.97 -20.52
N LEU A 51 -2.47 -4.59 -19.40
CA LEU A 51 -3.27 -5.82 -19.42
C LEU A 51 -4.67 -5.60 -20.00
N GLU A 52 -5.31 -4.48 -19.65
CA GLU A 52 -6.60 -4.08 -20.23
C GLU A 52 -6.52 -3.87 -21.75
N ALA A 53 -5.43 -3.29 -22.25
CA ALA A 53 -5.18 -3.15 -23.67
C ALA A 53 -5.04 -4.51 -24.36
N VAL A 54 -4.23 -5.41 -23.80
CA VAL A 54 -4.08 -6.80 -24.32
C VAL A 54 -5.42 -7.54 -24.34
N ASN A 55 -6.21 -7.40 -23.27
CA ASN A 55 -7.55 -7.99 -23.19
C ASN A 55 -8.47 -7.47 -24.28
N LYS A 56 -8.46 -6.16 -24.54
CA LYS A 56 -9.26 -5.55 -25.58
C LYS A 56 -8.84 -6.01 -26.98
N GLU A 57 -7.54 -6.11 -27.24
CA GLU A 57 -7.01 -6.55 -28.53
C GLU A 57 -7.32 -8.03 -28.82
N ARG A 58 -7.30 -8.87 -27.78
CA ARG A 58 -7.51 -10.32 -27.92
C ARG A 58 -8.93 -10.79 -27.68
N GLY A 59 -9.82 -9.90 -27.22
CA GLY A 59 -11.17 -10.27 -26.81
C GLY A 59 -11.18 -11.20 -25.59
N THR A 60 -10.22 -11.03 -24.68
CA THR A 60 -10.03 -11.84 -23.47
C THR A 60 -10.36 -11.05 -22.20
N ASN A 61 -10.32 -11.72 -21.05
CA ASN A 61 -10.55 -11.09 -19.75
C ASN A 61 -9.57 -11.63 -18.69
N TYR A 62 -8.28 -11.57 -19.00
CA TYR A 62 -7.21 -11.90 -18.05
C TYR A 62 -7.22 -10.93 -16.88
N LEU A 63 -6.97 -11.46 -15.69
CA LEU A 63 -6.83 -10.67 -14.47
C LEU A 63 -5.34 -10.50 -14.15
N LEU A 64 -5.02 -9.42 -13.44
CA LEU A 64 -3.68 -9.26 -12.90
C LEU A 64 -3.38 -10.42 -11.93
N PRO A 65 -2.16 -10.97 -11.95
CA PRO A 65 -1.77 -11.97 -10.98
C PRO A 65 -1.66 -11.36 -9.58
N ASP A 66 -2.11 -12.11 -8.57
CA ASP A 66 -2.02 -11.73 -7.15
C ASP A 66 -0.57 -11.49 -6.68
N VAL A 67 0.39 -12.04 -7.42
CA VAL A 67 1.82 -11.92 -7.16
C VAL A 67 2.51 -11.33 -8.38
N LEU A 68 3.07 -10.14 -8.20
CA LEU A 68 3.92 -9.48 -9.17
C LEU A 68 5.38 -9.76 -8.82
N LEU A 69 6.19 -10.05 -9.83
CA LEU A 69 7.61 -10.34 -9.67
C LEU A 69 8.44 -9.15 -10.11
N VAL A 70 9.33 -8.68 -9.24
CA VAL A 70 10.23 -7.55 -9.52
C VAL A 70 11.67 -8.02 -9.41
N SER A 71 12.50 -7.71 -10.39
CA SER A 71 13.92 -8.04 -10.35
C SER A 71 14.58 -7.38 -9.14
N ARG A 72 15.23 -8.22 -8.31
CA ARG A 72 15.98 -7.75 -7.14
C ARG A 72 17.12 -6.84 -7.56
N GLU A 73 17.80 -7.17 -8.66
CA GLU A 73 18.89 -6.36 -9.20
C GLU A 73 18.40 -4.97 -9.59
N ALA A 74 17.28 -4.89 -10.33
CA ALA A 74 16.67 -3.62 -10.70
C ALA A 74 16.27 -2.79 -9.47
N ALA A 75 15.64 -3.42 -8.47
CA ALA A 75 15.33 -2.77 -7.20
C ALA A 75 16.56 -2.30 -6.42
N MET A 76 17.67 -3.03 -6.47
CA MET A 76 18.92 -2.60 -5.85
C MET A 76 19.55 -1.41 -6.57
N ALA A 77 19.48 -1.37 -7.90
CA ALA A 77 19.96 -0.24 -8.70
C ALA A 77 19.14 1.04 -8.40
N GLU A 78 17.83 0.92 -8.32
CA GLU A 78 16.92 2.07 -8.15
C GLU A 78 16.68 2.45 -6.67
N ARG A 79 17.17 1.69 -5.68
CA ARG A 79 16.85 1.93 -4.25
C ARG A 79 17.18 3.32 -3.71
N GLN A 80 18.09 4.06 -4.36
CA GLN A 80 18.49 5.40 -3.93
C GLN A 80 17.57 6.48 -4.49
N THR A 81 16.98 6.24 -5.65
CA THR A 81 16.16 7.16 -6.44
C THR A 81 14.67 6.86 -6.31
N ASP A 82 14.31 5.61 -6.04
CA ASP A 82 12.95 5.09 -5.95
C ASP A 82 12.65 4.55 -4.54
N PHE A 83 11.75 5.23 -3.83
CA PHE A 83 11.36 4.87 -2.46
C PHE A 83 10.68 3.51 -2.36
N LEU A 84 9.84 3.14 -3.35
CA LEU A 84 9.13 1.86 -3.34
C LEU A 84 10.10 0.70 -3.52
N SER A 85 11.17 0.90 -4.29
CA SER A 85 12.24 -0.07 -4.48
C SER A 85 12.99 -0.34 -3.18
N ALA A 86 13.32 0.73 -2.44
CA ALA A 86 13.92 0.61 -1.11
C ALA A 86 12.98 -0.10 -0.12
N LYS A 87 11.68 0.22 -0.15
CA LYS A 87 10.66 -0.43 0.68
C LYS A 87 10.53 -1.92 0.32
N LEU A 88 10.44 -2.25 -0.96
CA LEU A 88 10.26 -3.60 -1.46
C LEU A 88 11.43 -4.51 -1.03
N LEU A 89 12.65 -3.99 -1.11
CA LEU A 89 13.86 -4.70 -0.64
C LEU A 89 13.83 -4.98 0.86
N ARG A 90 13.37 -4.02 1.68
CA ARG A 90 13.22 -4.23 3.14
C ARG A 90 12.18 -5.30 3.45
N GLU A 91 11.03 -5.24 2.77
CA GLU A 91 9.92 -6.20 2.96
C GLU A 91 10.26 -7.61 2.49
N ASN A 92 11.16 -7.74 1.51
CA ASN A 92 11.64 -9.02 0.98
C ASN A 92 13.07 -9.37 1.46
N SER A 93 13.50 -8.80 2.60
CA SER A 93 14.87 -8.98 3.14
C SER A 93 15.21 -10.42 3.53
N SER A 94 14.22 -11.22 3.94
CA SER A 94 14.41 -12.64 4.27
C SER A 94 14.50 -13.58 3.06
N LYS A 95 14.28 -13.06 1.84
CA LYS A 95 14.35 -13.85 0.60
C LYS A 95 15.71 -13.65 -0.07
N THR A 96 16.27 -14.72 -0.62
CA THR A 96 17.58 -14.71 -1.29
C THR A 96 17.50 -14.87 -2.81
N GLY A 97 16.29 -15.07 -3.36
CA GLY A 97 16.10 -15.25 -4.80
C GLY A 97 16.28 -13.96 -5.63
N PRO A 98 16.45 -14.11 -6.96
CA PRO A 98 16.62 -12.99 -7.89
C PRO A 98 15.33 -12.16 -8.06
N TRP A 99 14.20 -12.70 -7.62
CA TRP A 99 12.90 -12.06 -7.69
C TRP A 99 12.41 -11.62 -6.31
N LEU A 100 11.96 -10.38 -6.24
CA LEU A 100 11.15 -9.83 -5.16
C LEU A 100 9.70 -10.05 -5.53
N THR A 101 8.85 -10.30 -4.54
CA THR A 101 7.41 -10.44 -4.78
C THR A 101 6.70 -9.24 -4.21
N ILE A 102 5.91 -8.56 -5.02
CA ILE A 102 4.82 -7.71 -4.55
C ILE A 102 3.60 -8.60 -4.56
N ARG A 103 3.09 -8.92 -3.37
CA ARG A 103 1.73 -9.44 -3.29
C ARG A 103 0.84 -8.23 -3.21
N GLU A 104 -0.06 -8.06 -4.16
CA GLU A 104 -1.29 -7.38 -3.80
C GLU A 104 -1.88 -8.29 -2.73
N LYS A 105 -1.82 -7.87 -1.46
CA LYS A 105 -2.50 -8.64 -0.42
C LYS A 105 -3.96 -8.64 -0.85
N GLN A 106 -4.43 -9.72 -1.45
CA GLN A 106 -5.85 -10.03 -1.43
C GLN A 106 -6.23 -9.92 0.03
N ARG A 107 -6.97 -8.85 0.32
CA ARG A 107 -7.51 -8.61 1.63
C ARG A 107 -8.41 -9.79 1.91
N PRO A 108 -8.23 -10.52 3.02
CA PRO A 108 -9.28 -11.42 3.46
C PRO A 108 -10.56 -10.60 3.54
N GLU A 109 -11.64 -11.08 2.91
CA GLU A 109 -12.94 -10.43 3.00
C GLU A 109 -13.25 -10.15 4.49
N GLY A 110 -13.53 -8.88 4.82
CA GLY A 110 -13.79 -8.44 6.20
C GLY A 110 -12.58 -7.96 7.01
N CYS A 111 -11.35 -7.95 6.46
CA CYS A 111 -10.19 -7.41 7.17
C CYS A 111 -9.94 -5.91 6.87
N ILE A 112 -10.24 -5.05 7.85
CA ILE A 112 -9.97 -3.61 7.78
C ILE A 112 -8.48 -3.29 8.05
N THR A 113 -7.98 -2.17 7.52
CA THR A 113 -6.60 -1.72 7.77
C THR A 113 -6.52 -1.13 9.17
N ALA A 114 -5.31 -1.06 9.70
CA ALA A 114 -4.97 -0.25 10.88
C ALA A 114 -5.59 1.17 10.84
N CYS A 115 -5.46 1.87 9.70
CA CYS A 115 -6.03 3.20 9.53
C CYS A 115 -7.57 3.17 9.52
N GLU A 116 -8.18 2.20 8.82
CA GLU A 116 -9.64 2.05 8.80
C GLU A 116 -10.20 1.66 10.17
N ALA A 117 -9.49 0.85 10.95
CA ALA A 117 -9.88 0.52 12.32
C ALA A 117 -9.96 1.77 13.19
N ILE A 118 -8.97 2.68 13.08
CA ILE A 118 -8.99 3.96 13.79
C ILE A 118 -10.15 4.84 13.27
N CYS A 119 -10.41 4.86 11.97
CA CYS A 119 -11.58 5.55 11.41
C CYS A 119 -12.90 5.01 11.98
N LEU A 120 -13.07 3.69 12.07
CA LEU A 120 -14.27 3.08 12.67
C LEU A 120 -14.38 3.40 14.16
N ALA A 121 -13.27 3.37 14.91
CA ALA A 121 -13.27 3.78 16.31
C ALA A 121 -13.67 5.25 16.49
N TYR A 122 -13.23 6.12 15.58
CA TYR A 122 -13.62 7.53 15.54
C TYR A 122 -15.11 7.71 15.23
N ALA A 123 -15.64 6.99 14.25
CA ALA A 123 -17.09 6.99 13.96
C ALA A 123 -17.89 6.51 15.18
N ALA A 124 -17.49 5.40 15.77
CA ALA A 124 -18.12 4.87 16.99
C ALA A 124 -18.04 5.84 18.17
N ALA A 125 -16.96 6.63 18.28
CA ALA A 125 -16.82 7.66 19.30
C ALA A 125 -17.74 8.87 19.06
N ARG A 126 -17.83 9.31 17.81
CA ARG A 126 -18.50 10.54 17.39
C ARG A 126 -20.00 10.36 17.20
N GLU A 127 -20.41 9.30 16.52
CA GLU A 127 -21.79 9.07 16.08
C GLU A 127 -22.53 8.19 17.09
N ASP A 128 -21.89 7.12 17.56
CA ASP A 128 -22.50 6.15 18.48
C ASP A 128 -22.17 6.41 19.95
N HIS A 129 -21.35 7.44 20.24
CA HIS A 129 -20.88 7.83 21.57
C HIS A 129 -20.29 6.66 22.40
N LYS A 130 -19.65 5.69 21.74
CA LYS A 130 -19.06 4.53 22.39
C LYS A 130 -17.78 4.91 23.12
N ALA A 131 -17.74 4.59 24.42
CA ALA A 131 -16.56 4.81 25.27
C ALA A 131 -15.29 4.15 24.72
N LYS A 132 -15.42 2.94 24.13
CA LYS A 132 -14.31 2.23 23.49
C LYS A 132 -13.73 2.98 22.29
N GLY A 133 -14.57 3.63 21.49
CA GLY A 133 -14.12 4.49 20.39
C GLY A 133 -13.29 5.67 20.90
N ASN A 134 -13.75 6.31 21.98
CA ASN A 134 -13.02 7.41 22.64
C ASN A 134 -11.66 6.95 23.18
N HIS A 135 -11.60 5.77 23.80
CA HIS A 135 -10.35 5.20 24.28
C HIS A 135 -9.33 5.02 23.16
N VAL A 136 -9.73 4.38 22.06
CA VAL A 136 -8.86 4.14 20.89
C VAL A 136 -8.42 5.47 20.26
N CYS A 137 -9.33 6.45 20.11
CA CYS A 137 -8.98 7.76 19.57
C CYS A 137 -7.95 8.50 20.46
N MET A 138 -8.10 8.41 21.79
CA MET A 138 -7.14 8.98 22.72
C MET A 138 -5.79 8.26 22.66
N ALA A 139 -5.78 6.92 22.57
CA ALA A 139 -4.56 6.14 22.41
C ALA A 139 -3.82 6.50 21.12
N PHE A 140 -4.54 6.64 20.01
CA PHE A 140 -3.99 7.13 18.75
C PHE A 140 -3.38 8.54 18.89
N CYS A 141 -4.07 9.48 19.55
CA CYS A 141 -3.55 10.83 19.76
C CYS A 141 -2.33 10.85 20.70
N ARG A 142 -2.26 9.97 21.70
CA ARG A 142 -1.06 9.77 22.53
C ARG A 142 0.11 9.25 21.71
N HIS A 143 -0.15 8.31 20.80
CA HIS A 143 0.87 7.81 19.88
C HIS A 143 1.43 8.93 19.01
N LEU A 144 0.55 9.70 18.36
CA LEU A 144 0.92 10.87 17.55
C LEU A 144 1.78 11.86 18.34
N ALA A 145 1.37 12.19 19.57
CA ALA A 145 2.14 13.08 20.45
C ALA A 145 3.52 12.50 20.79
N SER A 146 3.63 11.20 21.07
CA SER A 146 4.92 10.53 21.34
C SER A 146 5.87 10.59 20.13
N LYS A 147 5.31 10.60 18.92
CA LYS A 147 6.02 10.79 17.65
C LYS A 147 6.21 12.26 17.27
N ARG A 148 5.89 13.20 18.17
CA ARG A 148 6.01 14.66 17.98
C ARG A 148 5.17 15.21 16.83
N TYR A 149 4.04 14.59 16.53
CA TYR A 149 3.10 15.09 15.53
C TYR A 149 2.17 16.14 16.14
N GLY A 150 2.39 17.42 15.81
CA GLY A 150 1.37 18.49 15.89
C GLY A 150 0.90 18.97 17.28
N GLY A 151 1.43 18.46 18.39
CA GLY A 151 1.10 18.95 19.74
C GLY A 151 1.04 17.84 20.80
N ASN A 152 0.39 18.13 21.92
CA ASN A 152 0.14 17.12 22.96
C ASN A 152 -1.13 16.29 22.64
N ALA A 153 -1.27 15.14 23.33
CA ALA A 153 -2.35 14.19 23.05
C ALA A 153 -3.76 14.80 23.18
N SER A 154 -3.98 15.68 24.16
CA SER A 154 -5.28 16.32 24.40
C SER A 154 -5.63 17.34 23.31
N GLU A 155 -4.66 18.11 22.83
CA GLU A 155 -4.84 19.04 21.70
C GLU A 155 -5.21 18.29 20.42
N LEU A 156 -4.48 17.21 20.13
CA LEU A 156 -4.73 16.36 18.96
C LEU A 156 -6.11 15.70 19.04
N TYR A 157 -6.47 15.16 20.20
CA TYR A 157 -7.78 14.54 20.41
C TYR A 157 -8.92 15.55 20.24
N ASN A 158 -8.79 16.74 20.84
CA ASN A 158 -9.78 17.81 20.67
C ASN A 158 -9.88 18.25 19.21
N THR A 159 -8.76 18.32 18.49
CA THR A 159 -8.72 18.65 17.06
C THR A 159 -9.42 17.60 16.21
N LEU A 160 -9.24 16.33 16.54
CA LEU A 160 -9.91 15.21 15.86
C LEU A 160 -11.42 15.21 16.14
N MET A 161 -11.83 15.36 17.40
CA MET A 161 -13.26 15.30 17.77
C MET A 161 -14.05 16.53 17.29
N ARG A 162 -13.39 17.67 17.07
CA ARG A 162 -14.03 18.91 16.57
C ARG A 162 -14.07 19.02 15.05
N GLN A 163 -13.71 17.98 14.30
CA GLN A 163 -13.83 18.02 12.84
C GLN A 163 -15.29 18.30 12.44
N PRO A 164 -15.56 19.09 11.39
CA PRO A 164 -16.94 19.45 11.01
C PRO A 164 -17.79 18.23 10.61
N THR A 165 -17.19 17.27 9.91
CA THR A 165 -17.85 16.05 9.45
C THR A 165 -17.02 14.82 9.77
N THR A 166 -17.66 13.64 9.72
CA THR A 166 -16.98 12.36 9.89
C THR A 166 -15.91 12.14 8.82
N ASP A 167 -16.21 12.47 7.56
CA ASP A 167 -15.24 12.37 6.45
C ASP A 167 -14.01 13.26 6.61
N MET A 168 -14.17 14.48 7.14
CA MET A 168 -13.04 15.34 7.47
C MET A 168 -12.19 14.74 8.60
N GLY A 169 -12.82 14.07 9.57
CA GLY A 169 -12.13 13.26 10.56
C GLY A 169 -11.35 12.11 9.96
N TYR A 170 -11.93 11.35 9.02
CA TYR A 170 -11.22 10.29 8.31
C TYR A 170 -10.02 10.83 7.52
N ALA A 171 -10.17 11.95 6.83
CA ALA A 171 -9.08 12.59 6.10
C ALA A 171 -7.95 13.03 7.05
N TRP A 172 -8.30 13.60 8.21
CA TRP A 172 -7.34 13.97 9.24
C TRP A 172 -6.58 12.76 9.78
N ILE A 173 -7.29 11.68 10.12
CA ILE A 173 -6.70 10.41 10.61
C ILE A 173 -5.75 9.85 9.57
N ARG A 174 -6.17 9.74 8.30
CA ARG A 174 -5.33 9.21 7.21
C ARG A 174 -4.03 10.00 7.05
N ARG A 175 -4.11 11.34 7.09
CA ARG A 175 -2.93 12.20 6.97
C ARG A 175 -1.97 12.03 8.16
N ALA A 176 -2.51 11.98 9.37
CA ALA A 176 -1.72 11.74 10.57
C ALA A 176 -1.09 10.34 10.57
N PHE A 177 -1.84 9.32 10.15
CA PHE A 177 -1.39 7.94 10.05
C PHE A 177 -0.25 7.77 9.04
N GLN A 178 -0.26 8.51 7.94
CA GLN A 178 0.82 8.51 6.95
C GLN A 178 2.10 9.21 7.46
N ALA A 179 1.97 10.14 8.41
CA ALA A 179 3.08 10.94 8.92
C ALA A 179 3.88 10.25 10.03
N VAL A 180 3.37 9.16 10.61
CA VAL A 180 4.01 8.44 11.72
C VAL A 180 4.03 6.94 11.47
N ASP A 181 5.05 6.26 11.98
CA ASP A 181 5.09 4.80 11.96
C ASP A 181 4.18 4.24 13.07
N ILE A 182 3.23 3.38 12.69
CA ILE A 182 2.27 2.74 13.60
C ILE A 182 2.15 1.27 13.23
N GLY A 183 2.53 0.39 14.15
CA GLY A 183 2.47 -1.05 13.96
C GLY A 183 1.06 -1.62 14.19
N ALA A 184 0.73 -2.70 13.47
CA ALA A 184 -0.56 -3.39 13.65
C ALA A 184 -0.75 -3.95 15.08
N ALA A 185 0.33 -4.44 15.70
CA ALA A 185 0.29 -4.98 17.07
C ALA A 185 -0.04 -3.90 18.11
N GLU A 186 0.46 -2.67 17.90
CA GLU A 186 0.21 -1.54 18.78
C GLU A 186 -1.27 -1.11 18.73
N ILE A 187 -1.85 -1.10 17.53
CA ILE A 187 -3.27 -0.81 17.35
C ILE A 187 -4.14 -1.91 17.99
N GLN A 188 -3.77 -3.18 17.81
CA GLN A 188 -4.50 -4.29 18.45
C GLN A 188 -4.56 -4.13 19.98
N GLN A 189 -3.48 -3.66 20.61
CA GLN A 189 -3.47 -3.39 22.06
C GLN A 189 -4.48 -2.31 22.46
N TRP A 190 -4.63 -1.25 21.67
CA TRP A 190 -5.61 -0.19 21.96
C TRP A 190 -7.05 -0.68 21.89
N PHE A 191 -7.35 -1.66 21.02
CA PHE A 191 -8.66 -2.28 20.93
C PHE A 191 -8.88 -3.39 21.98
N ALA A 192 -7.82 -3.95 22.54
CA ALA A 192 -7.87 -4.99 23.56
C ALA A 192 -7.94 -4.42 24.99
N ALA A 193 -7.52 -3.17 25.20
CA ALA A 193 -7.65 -2.50 26.48
C ALA A 193 -9.15 -2.23 26.81
N GLU A 194 -9.58 -2.71 27.97
CA GLU A 194 -10.91 -2.45 28.57
C GLU A 194 -10.88 -1.24 29.50
#